data_AF-A0A967LUK3-F1
#
_entry.id   AF-A0A967LUK3-F1
#
_cell.length_a   1.000
_cell.length_b   1.000
_cell.length_c   1.000
_cell.angle_alpha   90.00
_cell.angle_beta   90.00
_cell.angle_gamma   90.00
#
_symmetry.space_group_name_H-M   'P 1'
#
loop_
_entity.id
_entity.type
_entity.pdbx_description
1 polymer ?
#
loop_
_entity_poly.entity_id
_entity_poly.type
_entity_poly.pdbx_seq_one_letter_code
_entity_poly.pdbx_strand_id
1 'polypeptide(L)'
;AMQLLYVVVFFVLVLVAAVFIHVIATFLSKFSEATLSIWIEVPLAIIIGCIVHYKWRVNLFVASLLAVAIMYAFIWVGVQFPIPATYTTWVIILLVYMFIAARLPVWLLVQARDSINAYQLFIALGVLTIGVFALGGAAQVAAPAVRVAPEGAPPIWPFVMIVIACG
;
A
#
# COMPACT_ATOMS: atom_id res chain seq x y z
N ALA A 1 -32.57 17.32 -1.66
CA ALA A 1 -31.84 16.29 -0.88
C ALA A 1 -30.67 15.68 -1.67
N MET A 2 -30.91 15.11 -2.87
CA MET A 2 -29.86 14.47 -3.67
C MET A 2 -28.67 15.39 -4.07
N GLN A 3 -28.92 16.66 -4.39
CA GLN A 3 -27.85 17.60 -4.75
C GLN A 3 -26.92 17.98 -3.58
N LEU A 4 -27.46 18.04 -2.35
CA LEU A 4 -26.64 18.27 -1.15
C LEU A 4 -25.71 17.07 -0.87
N LEU A 5 -26.17 15.85 -1.15
CA LEU A 5 -25.37 14.65 -0.98
C LEU A 5 -24.13 14.66 -1.90
N TYR A 6 -24.29 15.02 -3.17
CA TYR A 6 -23.14 15.07 -4.11
C TYR A 6 -22.09 16.11 -3.70
N VAL A 7 -22.53 17.26 -3.20
CA VAL A 7 -21.61 18.30 -2.69
C VAL A 7 -20.83 17.78 -1.48
N VAL A 8 -21.52 17.14 -0.52
CA VAL A 8 -20.86 16.54 0.65
C VAL A 8 -19.87 15.45 0.25
N VAL A 9 -20.26 14.53 -0.65
CA VAL A 9 -19.39 13.46 -1.14
C VAL A 9 -18.15 14.02 -1.84
N PHE A 10 -18.30 15.08 -2.63
CA PHE A 10 -17.17 15.74 -3.28
C PHE A 10 -16.14 16.25 -2.26
N PHE A 11 -16.57 16.98 -1.23
CA PHE A 11 -15.67 17.47 -0.19
C PHE A 11 -15.01 16.34 0.61
N VAL A 12 -15.75 15.26 0.90
CA VAL A 12 -15.21 14.09 1.61
C VAL A 12 -14.13 13.40 0.77
N LEU A 13 -14.36 13.19 -0.53
CA LEU A 13 -13.38 12.56 -1.43
C LEU A 13 -12.09 13.39 -1.54
N VAL A 14 -12.21 14.72 -1.64
CA VAL A 14 -11.06 15.63 -1.68
C VAL A 14 -10.27 15.57 -0.36
N LEU A 15 -10.96 15.57 0.79
CA LEU A 15 -10.33 15.46 2.11
C LEU A 15 -9.55 14.14 2.25
N VAL A 16 -10.20 13.02 1.92
CA VAL A 16 -9.59 11.69 2.02
C VAL A 16 -8.36 11.59 1.12
N ALA A 17 -8.45 12.04 -0.13
CA ALA A 17 -7.30 12.08 -1.04
C ALA A 17 -6.15 12.93 -0.49
N ALA A 18 -6.45 14.12 0.07
CA ALA A 18 -5.44 14.99 0.65
C ALA A 18 -4.71 14.35 1.85
N VAL A 19 -5.44 13.66 2.73
CA VAL A 19 -4.86 12.95 3.88
C VAL A 19 -3.93 11.82 3.40
N PHE A 20 -4.35 11.01 2.43
CA PHE A 20 -3.51 9.94 1.89
C PHE A 20 -2.24 10.46 1.23
N ILE A 21 -2.33 11.54 0.43
CA ILE A 21 -1.15 12.17 -0.18
C ILE A 21 -0.19 12.66 0.90
N HIS A 22 -0.70 13.31 1.95
CA HIS A 22 0.13 13.82 3.03
C HIS A 22 0.87 12.68 3.77
N VAL A 23 0.15 11.60 4.10
CA VAL A 23 0.73 10.45 4.80
C VAL A 23 1.81 9.79 3.94
N ILE A 24 1.49 9.45 2.68
CA ILE A 24 2.43 8.76 1.78
C ILE A 24 3.66 9.63 1.49
N ALA A 25 3.48 10.93 1.20
CA ALA A 25 4.60 11.84 0.95
C ALA A 25 5.52 11.98 2.18
N THR A 26 4.94 12.00 3.38
CA THR A 26 5.73 12.00 4.62
C THR A 26 6.53 10.71 4.76
N PHE A 27 5.94 9.55 4.49
CA PHE A 27 6.63 8.26 4.53
C PHE A 27 7.75 8.18 3.49
N LEU A 28 7.51 8.57 2.24
CA LEU A 28 8.54 8.55 1.18
C LEU A 28 9.70 9.51 1.44
N SER A 29 9.42 10.66 2.08
CA SER A 29 10.48 11.60 2.46
C SER A 29 11.36 11.09 3.61
N LYS A 30 10.81 10.26 4.51
CA LYS A 30 11.54 9.68 5.65
C LYS A 30 12.23 8.37 5.29
N PHE A 31 11.59 7.53 4.47
CA PHE A 31 12.07 6.21 4.08
C PHE A 31 12.33 6.16 2.57
N SER A 32 13.42 6.82 2.17
CA SER A 32 13.82 6.90 0.77
C SER A 32 14.13 5.52 0.16
N GLU A 33 14.62 4.56 0.96
CA GLU A 33 14.97 3.20 0.53
C GLU A 33 13.75 2.40 0.03
N ALA A 34 12.56 2.62 0.60
CA ALA A 34 11.33 1.92 0.21
C ALA A 34 10.73 2.45 -1.10
N THR A 35 11.16 3.63 -1.54
CA THR A 35 10.61 4.33 -2.71
C THR A 35 10.72 3.47 -3.97
N LEU A 36 11.90 2.90 -4.23
CA LEU A 36 12.13 2.12 -5.45
C LEU A 36 11.20 0.90 -5.54
N SER A 37 10.96 0.22 -4.42
CA SER A 37 10.06 -0.95 -4.37
C SER A 37 8.60 -0.56 -4.66
N ILE A 38 8.15 0.61 -4.19
CA ILE A 38 6.78 1.11 -4.46
C ILE A 38 6.60 1.50 -5.93
N TRP A 39 7.60 2.13 -6.54
CA TRP A 39 7.50 2.58 -7.92
C TRP A 39 7.64 1.45 -8.94
N ILE A 40 8.34 0.35 -8.62
CA ILE A 40 8.40 -0.82 -9.49
C ILE A 40 7.09 -1.64 -9.48
N GLU A 41 6.28 -1.52 -8.43
CA GLU A 41 4.96 -2.16 -8.35
C GLU A 41 4.04 -1.70 -9.48
N VAL A 42 4.07 -0.42 -9.83
CA VAL A 42 3.21 0.17 -10.89
C VAL A 42 3.44 -0.46 -12.27
N PRO A 43 4.65 -0.46 -12.85
CA PRO A 43 4.90 -1.11 -14.14
C PRO A 43 4.70 -2.62 -14.07
N LEU A 44 5.04 -3.25 -12.94
CA LEU A 44 4.86 -4.68 -12.75
C LEU A 44 3.37 -5.07 -12.77
N ALA A 45 2.52 -4.29 -12.10
CA ALA A 45 1.07 -4.45 -12.13
C ALA A 45 0.50 -4.26 -13.54
N ILE A 46 0.98 -3.26 -14.30
CA ILE A 46 0.57 -3.04 -15.69
C ILE A 46 0.95 -4.24 -16.58
N ILE A 47 2.17 -4.76 -16.43
CA ILE A 47 2.66 -5.92 -17.20
C ILE A 47 1.78 -7.14 -16.90
N ILE A 48 1.52 -7.44 -15.63
CA ILE A 48 0.67 -8.56 -15.23
C ILE A 48 -0.77 -8.37 -15.72
N GLY A 49 -1.33 -7.17 -15.55
CA GLY A 49 -2.66 -6.81 -16.04
C GLY A 49 -2.80 -7.02 -17.55
N CYS A 50 -1.79 -6.63 -18.33
CA CYS A 50 -1.71 -6.91 -19.76
C CYS A 50 -1.63 -8.41 -20.07
N ILE A 51 -0.72 -9.15 -19.43
CA ILE A 51 -0.53 -10.60 -19.66
C ILE A 51 -1.83 -11.37 -19.41
N VAL A 52 -2.54 -11.04 -18.34
CA VAL A 52 -3.81 -11.70 -17.97
C VAL A 52 -4.91 -11.33 -18.96
N HIS A 53 -5.04 -10.05 -19.33
CA HIS A 53 -6.07 -9.57 -20.23
C HIS A 53 -5.90 -10.08 -21.67
N TYR A 54 -4.68 -10.10 -22.19
CA TYR A 54 -4.35 -10.61 -23.53
C TYR A 54 -4.31 -12.15 -23.63
N LYS A 55 -4.95 -12.86 -22.67
CA LYS A 55 -5.19 -14.31 -22.68
C LYS A 55 -3.94 -15.19 -22.76
N TRP A 56 -2.85 -14.82 -22.09
CA TRP A 56 -1.66 -15.69 -22.02
C TRP A 56 -1.80 -16.94 -21.13
N ARG A 57 -3.02 -17.31 -20.68
CA ARG A 57 -3.30 -18.49 -19.84
C ARG A 57 -2.45 -18.58 -18.56
N VAL A 58 -1.78 -17.50 -18.15
CA VAL A 58 -0.98 -17.47 -16.93
C VAL A 58 -1.92 -17.41 -15.73
N ASN A 59 -1.69 -18.28 -14.76
CA ASN A 59 -2.45 -18.24 -13.52
C ASN A 59 -2.09 -16.96 -12.75
N LEU A 60 -3.10 -16.13 -12.46
CA LEU A 60 -2.97 -14.88 -11.69
C LEU A 60 -2.18 -15.09 -10.40
N PHE A 61 -2.36 -16.24 -9.76
CA PHE A 61 -1.64 -16.62 -8.55
C PHE A 61 -0.12 -16.68 -8.76
N VAL A 62 0.33 -17.35 -9.82
CA VAL A 62 1.77 -17.53 -10.11
C VAL A 62 2.40 -16.20 -10.53
N ALA A 63 1.69 -15.41 -11.35
CA ALA A 63 2.16 -14.10 -11.78
C ALA A 63 2.33 -13.13 -10.59
N SER A 64 1.36 -13.11 -9.67
CA SER A 64 1.41 -12.25 -8.50
C SER A 64 2.48 -12.68 -7.49
N LEU A 65 2.67 -13.99 -7.29
CA LEU A 65 3.73 -14.50 -6.41
C LEU A 65 5.13 -14.16 -6.95
N LEU A 66 5.33 -14.28 -8.26
CA LEU A 66 6.57 -13.88 -8.93
C LEU A 66 6.79 -12.37 -8.80
N ALA A 67 5.73 -11.56 -8.90
CA ALA A 67 5.81 -10.12 -8.72
C ALA A 67 6.23 -9.72 -7.30
N VAL A 68 5.66 -10.37 -6.28
CA VAL A 68 6.07 -10.17 -4.88
C VAL A 68 7.55 -10.54 -4.68
N ALA A 69 8.02 -11.64 -5.27
CA ALA A 69 9.43 -12.02 -5.20
C ALA A 69 10.35 -10.96 -5.84
N ILE A 70 9.95 -10.39 -6.98
CA ILE A 70 10.66 -9.28 -7.61
C ILE A 70 10.65 -8.05 -6.70
N MET A 71 9.51 -7.71 -6.09
CA MET A 71 9.42 -6.57 -5.18
C MET A 71 10.39 -6.70 -4.00
N TYR A 72 10.50 -7.88 -3.38
CA TYR A 72 11.48 -8.14 -2.32
C TYR A 72 12.93 -7.99 -2.80
N ALA A 73 13.25 -8.41 -4.03
CA ALA A 73 14.57 -8.16 -4.60
C ALA A 73 14.84 -6.65 -4.78
N PHE A 74 13.83 -5.88 -5.21
CA PHE A 74 13.93 -4.44 -5.35
C PHE A 74 13.97 -3.69 -4.01
N ILE A 75 13.49 -4.27 -2.91
CA ILE A 75 13.74 -3.72 -1.57
C ILE A 75 15.25 -3.73 -1.30
N TRP A 76 15.93 -4.85 -1.58
CA TRP A 76 17.38 -4.93 -1.38
C TRP A 76 18.15 -3.93 -2.26
N VAL A 77 17.74 -3.75 -3.52
CA VAL A 77 18.31 -2.73 -4.41
C VAL A 77 17.99 -1.31 -3.91
N GLY A 78 16.79 -1.09 -3.35
CA GLY A 78 16.33 0.18 -2.80
C GLY A 78 17.16 0.68 -1.62
N VAL A 79 17.66 -0.26 -0.80
CA VAL A 79 18.60 0.04 0.29
C VAL A 79 19.94 0.54 -0.24
N GLN A 80 20.41 0.00 -1.38
CA GLN A 80 21.70 0.38 -1.97
C GLN A 80 21.62 1.70 -2.77
N PHE A 81 20.50 1.97 -3.43
CA PHE A 81 20.28 3.14 -4.28
C PHE A 81 19.07 3.96 -3.81
N PRO A 82 19.13 4.62 -2.64
CA PRO A 82 18.01 5.44 -2.18
C PRO A 82 17.77 6.62 -3.13
N ILE A 83 16.50 6.92 -3.42
CA ILE A 83 16.09 8.08 -4.21
C ILE A 83 15.54 9.15 -3.26
N PRO A 84 16.39 10.04 -2.72
CA PRO A 84 15.93 11.09 -1.81
C PRO A 84 15.19 12.16 -2.59
N ALA A 85 13.98 12.47 -2.17
CA ALA A 85 13.23 13.61 -2.68
C ALA A 85 12.47 14.30 -1.54
N THR A 86 12.25 15.60 -1.70
CA THR A 86 11.56 16.42 -0.69
C THR A 86 10.07 16.11 -0.65
N TYR A 87 9.43 16.41 0.48
CA TYR A 87 7.98 16.26 0.66
C TYR A 87 7.19 16.88 -0.49
N THR A 88 7.49 18.12 -0.86
CA THR A 88 6.78 18.84 -1.93
C THR A 88 6.93 18.15 -3.28
N THR A 89 8.12 17.62 -3.58
CA THR A 89 8.35 16.86 -4.82
C THR A 89 7.50 15.59 -4.83
N TRP A 90 7.44 14.85 -3.71
CA TRP A 90 6.59 13.67 -3.61
C TRP A 90 5.10 13.98 -3.76
N VAL A 91 4.62 15.07 -3.16
CA VAL A 91 3.22 15.51 -3.32
C VAL A 91 2.89 15.75 -4.79
N ILE A 92 3.75 16.47 -5.52
CA ILE A 92 3.54 16.75 -6.95
C ILE A 92 3.53 15.45 -7.76
N ILE A 93 4.51 14.56 -7.53
CA ILE A 93 4.61 13.28 -8.23
C ILE A 93 3.36 12.42 -7.97
N LEU A 94 2.90 12.33 -6.72
CA LEU A 94 1.73 11.53 -6.34
C LEU A 94 0.45 12.10 -6.97
N LEU A 95 0.29 13.43 -7.02
CA LEU A 95 -0.85 14.06 -7.69
C LEU A 95 -0.89 13.74 -9.19
N VAL A 96 0.25 13.82 -9.87
CA VAL A 96 0.36 13.44 -11.29
C VAL A 96 0.04 11.96 -11.49
N TYR A 97 0.58 11.09 -10.63
CA TYR A 97 0.29 9.66 -10.67
C TYR A 97 -1.20 9.36 -10.49
N MET A 98 -1.86 9.96 -9.48
CA MET A 98 -3.29 9.75 -9.22
C MET A 98 -4.16 10.17 -10.41
N PHE A 99 -3.81 11.27 -11.07
CA PHE A 99 -4.51 11.75 -12.26
C PHE A 99 -4.40 10.79 -13.45
N ILE A 100 -3.24 10.14 -13.62
CA ILE A 100 -3.04 9.11 -14.65
C ILE A 100 -3.81 7.84 -14.26
N ALA A 101 -3.66 7.39 -13.00
CA ALA A 101 -4.30 6.18 -12.48
C ALA A 101 -5.84 6.23 -12.61
N ALA A 102 -6.45 7.38 -12.34
CA ALA A 102 -7.91 7.56 -12.46
C ALA A 102 -8.45 7.44 -13.90
N ARG A 103 -7.59 7.55 -14.92
CA ARG A 103 -7.98 7.36 -16.33
C ARG A 103 -7.74 5.95 -16.84
N LEU A 104 -6.90 5.17 -16.15
CA LEU A 104 -6.58 3.82 -16.59
C LEU A 104 -7.75 2.87 -16.25
N PRO A 105 -8.02 1.88 -17.10
CA PRO A 105 -9.06 0.91 -16.82
C PRO A 105 -8.71 0.05 -15.59
N VAL A 106 -9.72 -0.31 -14.80
CA VAL A 106 -9.57 -1.03 -13.52
C VAL A 106 -8.82 -2.36 -13.67
N TRP A 107 -9.03 -3.09 -14.77
CA TRP A 107 -8.37 -4.38 -15.00
C TRP A 107 -6.85 -4.27 -15.23
N LEU A 108 -6.38 -3.10 -15.69
CA LEU A 108 -5.01 -2.94 -16.13
C LEU A 108 -4.06 -2.66 -14.97
N LEU A 109 -4.47 -1.78 -14.07
CA LEU A 109 -3.61 -1.33 -12.96
C LEU A 109 -4.17 -1.78 -11.62
N VAL A 110 -5.43 -1.44 -11.32
CA VAL A 110 -6.00 -1.58 -9.97
C VAL A 110 -6.13 -3.05 -9.56
N GLN A 111 -6.72 -3.90 -10.42
CA GLN A 111 -6.94 -5.30 -10.07
C GLN A 111 -5.64 -6.11 -9.87
N ALA A 112 -4.62 -5.87 -10.70
CA ALA A 112 -3.33 -6.54 -10.59
C ALA A 112 -2.55 -6.07 -9.36
N ARG A 113 -2.58 -4.76 -9.09
CA ARG A 113 -1.94 -4.14 -7.93
C ARG A 113 -2.53 -4.65 -6.61
N ASP A 114 -3.86 -4.65 -6.52
CA ASP A 114 -4.57 -5.11 -5.31
C ASP A 114 -4.24 -6.58 -5.01
N SER A 115 -4.05 -7.40 -6.04
CA SER A 115 -3.64 -8.82 -5.87
C SER A 115 -2.23 -8.96 -5.30
N ILE A 116 -1.25 -8.21 -5.82
CA ILE A 116 0.14 -8.23 -5.34
C ILE A 116 0.20 -7.80 -3.86
N ASN A 117 -0.47 -6.71 -3.50
CA ASN A 117 -0.47 -6.19 -2.13
C ASN A 117 -1.15 -7.15 -1.14
N ALA A 118 -2.25 -7.79 -1.54
CA ALA A 118 -2.92 -8.79 -0.71
C ALA A 118 -1.99 -9.97 -0.36
N TYR A 119 -1.22 -10.49 -1.34
CA TYR A 119 -0.24 -11.56 -1.05
C TYR A 119 0.88 -11.09 -0.12
N GLN A 120 1.35 -9.85 -0.26
CA GLN A 120 2.36 -9.29 0.63
C GLN A 120 1.84 -9.18 2.08
N LEU A 121 0.57 -8.79 2.27
CA LEU A 121 -0.09 -8.79 3.59
C LEU A 121 -0.13 -10.20 4.20
N PHE A 122 -0.54 -11.21 3.43
CA PHE A 122 -0.56 -12.60 3.91
C PHE A 122 0.83 -13.13 4.27
N ILE A 123 1.84 -12.81 3.47
CA ILE A 123 3.24 -13.20 3.75
C ILE A 123 3.72 -12.51 5.03
N ALA A 124 3.49 -11.20 5.17
CA ALA A 124 3.88 -10.45 6.36
C ALA A 124 3.22 -11.00 7.63
N LEU A 125 1.91 -11.29 7.58
CA LEU A 125 1.17 -11.89 8.68
C LEU A 125 1.70 -13.30 9.02
N GLY A 126 1.99 -14.12 8.01
CA GLY A 126 2.60 -15.44 8.18
C GLY A 126 3.97 -15.38 8.85
N VAL A 127 4.85 -14.48 8.41
CA VAL A 127 6.18 -14.30 9.00
C VAL A 127 6.08 -13.79 10.45
N LEU A 128 5.19 -12.83 10.71
CA LEU A 128 4.97 -12.29 12.06
C LEU A 128 4.44 -13.37 13.02
N THR A 129 3.45 -14.16 12.58
CA THR A 129 2.90 -15.25 13.40
C THR A 129 3.96 -16.31 13.71
N ILE A 130 4.73 -16.76 12.70
CA ILE A 130 5.84 -17.69 12.91
C ILE A 130 6.89 -17.09 13.86
N GLY A 131 7.23 -15.81 13.71
CA GLY A 131 8.18 -15.10 14.59
C GLY A 131 7.76 -15.13 16.07
N VAL A 132 6.46 -14.96 16.34
CA VAL A 132 5.92 -15.02 17.72
C VAL A 132 6.04 -16.44 18.31
N PHE A 133 5.72 -17.48 17.53
CA PHE A 133 5.83 -18.86 18.01
C PHE A 133 7.29 -19.32 18.15
N ALA A 134 8.18 -18.91 17.24
CA ALA A 134 9.59 -19.26 17.26
C ALA A 134 10.35 -18.62 18.44
N LEU A 135 9.95 -17.43 18.88
CA LEU A 135 10.49 -16.76 20.07
C LEU A 135 9.83 -17.23 21.39
N GLY A 136 9.10 -18.35 21.35
CA GLY A 136 8.57 -19.04 22.53
C GLY A 136 7.48 -18.27 23.29
N GLY A 137 6.79 -17.33 22.65
CA GLY A 137 5.82 -16.46 23.35
C GLY A 137 6.43 -15.54 24.42
N ALA A 138 7.77 -15.47 24.51
CA ALA A 138 8.50 -14.64 25.48
C ALA A 138 8.69 -13.20 25.00
N ALA A 139 8.55 -12.94 23.69
CA ALA A 139 8.20 -11.60 23.25
C ALA A 139 6.86 -11.29 23.92
N GLN A 140 6.87 -10.37 24.89
CA GLN A 140 5.67 -9.94 25.59
C GLN A 140 4.65 -9.58 24.52
N VAL A 141 3.73 -10.49 24.22
CA VAL A 141 2.64 -10.25 23.30
C VAL A 141 1.76 -9.28 24.08
N ALA A 142 2.07 -8.00 23.94
CA ALA A 142 1.40 -6.89 24.59
C ALA A 142 0.04 -6.65 23.90
N ALA A 143 -0.72 -7.73 23.72
CA ALA A 143 -2.07 -7.73 23.21
C ALA A 143 -3.05 -8.12 24.32
N PRO A 144 -3.27 -7.28 25.36
CA PRO A 144 -4.51 -7.36 26.11
C PRO A 144 -5.66 -7.21 25.11
N ALA A 145 -6.68 -8.05 25.24
CA ALA A 145 -7.83 -8.09 24.33
C ALA A 145 -8.53 -6.72 24.18
N VAL A 146 -8.34 -5.82 25.15
CA VAL A 146 -8.76 -4.43 25.09
C VAL A 146 -7.67 -3.54 25.71
N ARG A 147 -7.08 -2.65 24.91
CA ARG A 147 -6.31 -1.48 25.39
C ARG A 147 -6.95 -0.22 24.82
N VAL A 148 -7.76 0.45 25.63
CA VAL A 148 -8.53 1.63 25.23
C VAL A 148 -7.66 2.88 24.97
N ALA A 149 -6.48 2.96 25.60
CA ALA A 149 -5.52 4.05 25.39
C ALA A 149 -4.08 3.58 25.67
N PRO A 150 -3.39 2.98 24.68
CA PRO A 150 -1.95 2.70 24.79
C PRO A 150 -1.13 4.01 24.79
N GLU A 151 -0.06 4.09 25.58
CA GLU A 151 0.88 5.21 25.54
C GLU A 151 1.50 5.34 24.14
N GLY A 152 1.34 6.49 23.50
CA GLY A 152 1.85 6.76 22.14
C GLY A 152 0.96 6.29 20.98
N ALA A 153 -0.21 5.69 21.24
CA ALA A 153 -1.13 5.28 20.17
C ALA A 153 -2.06 6.44 19.74
N PRO A 154 -2.27 6.64 18.43
CA PRO A 154 -3.31 7.53 17.92
C PRO A 154 -4.70 7.11 18.43
N PRO A 155 -5.67 8.04 18.53
CA PRO A 155 -7.03 7.70 18.90
C PRO A 155 -7.60 6.58 18.01
N ILE A 156 -8.30 5.61 18.62
CA ILE A 156 -8.90 4.45 17.93
C ILE A 156 -9.73 4.90 16.72
N TRP A 157 -10.43 6.03 16.87
CA TRP A 157 -11.09 6.74 15.78
C TRP A 157 -10.23 7.94 15.36
N PRO A 158 -9.65 8.03 14.15
CA PRO A 158 -9.95 7.29 12.90
C PRO A 158 -8.94 6.19 12.54
N PHE A 159 -7.99 5.85 13.41
CA PHE A 159 -6.91 4.90 13.07
C PHE A 159 -7.43 3.54 12.57
N VAL A 160 -8.52 3.03 13.19
CA VAL A 160 -9.17 1.79 12.75
C VAL A 160 -9.69 1.88 11.31
N MET A 161 -10.22 3.03 10.89
CA MET A 161 -10.69 3.22 9.51
C MET A 161 -9.54 3.22 8.51
N ILE A 162 -8.37 3.71 8.91
CA ILE A 162 -7.16 3.69 8.08
C ILE A 162 -6.65 2.25 7.95
N VAL A 163 -6.59 1.49 9.05
CA VAL A 163 -6.15 0.07 9.01
C VAL A 163 -7.08 -0.77 8.15
N ILE A 164 -8.40 -0.65 8.31
CA ILE A 164 -9.39 -1.38 7.50
C ILE A 164 -9.30 -0.97 6.02
N ALA A 165 -9.07 0.31 5.71
CA ALA A 165 -8.95 0.81 4.35
C ALA A 165 -7.63 0.40 3.67
N CYS A 166 -6.53 0.33 4.43
CA CYS A 166 -5.22 -0.09 3.94
C CYS A 166 -5.08 -1.61 3.84
N GLY A 167 -5.95 -2.38 4.53
CA GLY A 167 -5.93 -3.84 4.60
C GLY A 167 -5.07 -4.34 5.76
#